data_AF-A0A1I2TEL7-F1
#
_entry.id   AF-A0A1I2TEL7-F1
#
_cell.length_a   1.000
_cell.length_b   1.000
_cell.length_c   1.000
_cell.angle_alpha   90.00
_cell.angle_beta   90.00
_cell.angle_gamma   90.00
#
_symmetry.space_group_name_H-M   'P 1'
#
loop_
_entity.id
_entity.type
_entity.pdbx_description
1 polymer ?
#
loop_
_entity_poly.entity_id
_entity_poly.type
_entity_poly.pdbx_seq_one_letter_code
_entity_poly.pdbx_strand_id
1 'polypeptide(L)' 'MNRTTKAFLAVTAFVHAVSVAWVRRDARGRETDASPWDLLTALTGVFGLVGYLRSRR' A
#
# COMPACT_ATOMS: atom_id res chain seq x y z
N MET A 1 5.65 -20.39 0.27
CA MET A 1 5.73 -19.05 0.90
C MET A 1 5.71 -19.22 2.41
N ASN A 2 6.77 -18.80 3.12
CA ASN A 2 6.89 -19.04 4.56
C ASN A 2 5.96 -18.12 5.38
N ARG A 3 5.77 -18.44 6.67
CA ARG A 3 4.85 -17.72 7.58
C ARG A 3 5.20 -16.23 7.68
N THR A 4 6.49 -15.91 7.66
CA THR A 4 7.00 -14.53 7.69
C THR A 4 6.62 -13.75 6.43
N THR A 5 6.75 -14.34 5.24
CA THR A 5 6.35 -13.69 3.98
C THR A 5 4.84 -13.46 3.92
N LYS A 6 4.02 -14.42 4.41
CA LYS A 6 2.57 -14.23 4.53
C LYS A 6 2.20 -13.08 5.46
N ALA A 7 2.84 -13.01 6.64
CA ALA A 7 2.62 -11.93 7.59
C ALA A 7 3.04 -10.57 7.02
N PHE A 8 4.21 -10.51 6.37
CA PHE A 8 4.69 -9.30 5.69
C PHE A 8 3.70 -8.80 4.64
N LEU A 9 3.21 -9.70 3.79
CA LEU A 9 2.19 -9.39 2.77
C LEU A 9 0.89 -8.84 3.39
N ALA A 10 0.39 -9.50 4.44
CA ALA A 10 -0.84 -9.10 5.11
C ALA A 10 -0.71 -7.72 5.75
N VAL A 11 0.39 -7.47 6.47
CA VAL A 11 0.67 -6.15 7.08
C VAL A 11 0.84 -5.08 6.00
N THR A 12 1.57 -5.39 4.92
CA THR A 12 1.75 -4.44 3.81
C THR A 12 0.41 -4.07 3.19
N ALA A 13 -0.44 -5.05 2.87
CA ALA A 13 -1.76 -4.80 2.31
C ALA A 13 -2.64 -3.96 3.25
N PHE A 14 -2.61 -4.27 4.56
CA PHE A 14 -3.35 -3.52 5.56
C PHE A 14 -2.91 -2.05 5.64
N VAL A 15 -1.60 -1.78 5.71
CA VAL A 15 -1.07 -0.41 5.77
C VAL A 15 -1.49 0.38 4.53
N HIS A 16 -1.38 -0.19 3.34
CA HIS A 16 -1.76 0.53 2.12
C HIS A 16 -3.26 0.80 2.03
N ALA A 17 -4.11 -0.13 2.48
CA ALA A 17 -5.55 0.08 2.55
C ALA A 17 -5.92 1.21 3.51
N VAL A 18 -5.28 1.27 4.69
CA VAL A 18 -5.48 2.35 5.66
C VAL A 18 -5.03 3.69 5.10
N SER A 19 -3.85 3.74 4.46
CA SER A 19 -3.34 4.95 3.81
C SER A 19 -4.29 5.47 2.73
N VAL A 20 -4.78 4.59 1.84
CA VAL A 20 -5.79 4.92 0.82
C VAL A 20 -7.06 5.48 1.47
N ALA A 21 -7.57 4.83 2.52
CA ALA A 21 -8.78 5.29 3.20
C ALA A 21 -8.61 6.68 3.82
N TRP A 22 -7.44 6.98 4.38
CA TRP A 22 -7.11 8.29 4.94
C TRP A 22 -6.94 9.36 3.86
N VAL A 23 -6.21 9.07 2.79
CA VAL A 23 -6.08 9.98 1.63
C VAL A 23 -7.45 10.33 1.07
N ARG A 24 -8.32 9.34 0.85
CA ARG A 24 -9.70 9.57 0.38
C ARG A 24 -10.54 10.36 1.36
N ARG A 25 -10.31 10.21 2.67
CA ARG A 25 -11.01 11.01 3.70
C ARG A 25 -10.56 12.47 3.65
N ASP A 26 -9.26 12.72 3.54
CA ASP A 26 -8.69 14.06 3.45
C ASP A 26 -9.10 14.77 2.16
N ALA A 27 -8.98 14.10 1.02
CA ALA A 27 -9.38 14.62 -0.29
C ALA A 27 -10.88 14.99 -0.36
N ARG A 28 -11.75 14.19 0.27
CA ARG A 28 -13.18 14.53 0.44
C ARG A 28 -13.39 15.80 1.25
N GLY A 29 -12.59 16.03 2.29
CA GLY A 29 -12.64 17.27 3.07
C GLY A 29 -12.15 18.50 2.31
N ARG A 30 -11.43 18.30 1.19
CA ARG A 30 -10.83 19.36 0.36
C ARG A 30 -11.43 19.42 -1.05
N GLU A 31 -12.51 18.69 -1.32
CA GLU A 31 -13.16 18.58 -2.64
C GLU A 31 -12.18 18.30 -3.80
N THR A 32 -11.14 17.51 -3.54
CA THR A 32 -10.07 17.21 -4.50
C THR A 32 -10.09 15.75 -4.93
N ASP A 33 -9.55 15.47 -6.12
CA ASP A 33 -9.42 14.10 -6.61
C ASP A 33 -8.33 13.33 -5.85
N ALA A 34 -8.73 12.20 -5.25
CA ALA A 34 -7.84 11.29 -4.53
C ALA A 34 -7.14 10.28 -5.45
N SER A 35 -7.60 10.11 -6.70
CA SER A 35 -7.17 9.04 -7.60
C SER A 35 -5.64 8.99 -7.84
N PRO A 36 -4.90 10.12 -7.95
CA PRO A 36 -3.45 10.06 -8.15
C PRO A 36 -2.72 9.50 -6.93
N TRP A 37 -3.23 9.80 -5.74
CA TRP A 37 -2.67 9.38 -4.46
C TRP A 37 -2.97 7.90 -4.16
N ASP A 38 -4.14 7.41 -4.56
CA ASP A 38 -4.48 5.99 -4.51
C ASP A 38 -3.50 5.17 -5.37
N LEU A 39 -3.23 5.64 -6.59
CA LEU A 39 -2.29 5.01 -7.50
C LEU A 39 -0.86 4.98 -6.93
N LEU A 40 -0.38 6.12 -6.42
CA LEU A 40 0.95 6.21 -5.79
C LEU A 40 1.07 5.27 -4.58
N THR A 41 0.03 5.19 -3.77
CA THR A 41 -0.02 4.28 -2.62
C THR A 41 0.06 2.83 -3.10
N ALA A 42 -0.72 2.43 -4.11
CA ALA A 42 -0.65 1.08 -4.65
C ALA A 42 0.75 0.75 -5.23
N LEU A 43 1.33 1.67 -6.01
CA LEU A 43 2.63 1.47 -6.63
C LEU A 43 3.75 1.27 -5.60
N THR A 44 3.78 2.10 -4.55
CA THR A 44 4.80 1.98 -3.48
C THR A 44 4.72 0.63 -2.76
N GLY A 45 3.51 0.11 -2.52
CA GLY A 45 3.30 -1.24 -1.98
C GLY A 45 3.82 -2.34 -2.90
N VAL A 46 3.59 -2.23 -4.21
CA VAL A 46 4.10 -3.18 -5.21
C VAL A 46 5.63 -3.16 -5.26
N PHE A 47 6.25 -1.99 -5.33
CA PHE A 47 7.71 -1.87 -5.35
C PHE A 47 8.35 -2.42 -4.08
N GLY A 48 7.78 -2.13 -2.90
CA GLY A 48 8.24 -2.67 -1.63
C GLY A 48 8.14 -4.20 -1.59
N LEU A 49 7.04 -4.76 -2.10
CA LEU A 49 6.86 -6.21 -2.19
C LEU A 49 7.87 -6.87 -3.13
N VAL A 50 8.06 -6.32 -4.34
CA VAL A 50 9.04 -6.83 -5.30
C VAL A 50 10.45 -6.78 -4.71
N GLY A 51 10.80 -5.69 -4.03
CA GLY A 51 12.09 -5.55 -3.33
C GLY A 51 12.29 -6.62 -2.25
N TYR A 52 11.27 -6.85 -1.41
CA TYR A 52 11.32 -7.89 -0.37
C TYR A 52 11.43 -9.30 -0.95
N LEU A 53 10.70 -9.61 -2.02
CA LEU A 53 10.78 -10.92 -2.66
C LEU A 53 12.15 -11.15 -3.33
N ARG A 54 12.74 -10.09 -3.91
CA ARG A 54 14.08 -10.15 -4.49
C ARG A 54 15.17 -10.39 -3.43
N SER A 55 15.06 -9.79 -2.24
CA SER A 55 16.06 -9.98 -1.17
C SER A 55 15.96 -11.33 -0.46
N ARG A 56 14.89 -12.09 -0.71
CA ARG A 56 14.59 -13.39 -0.10
C ARG A 56 14.76 -14.56 -1.07
N ARG A 57 15.12 -14.28 -2.32
CA ARG A 57 15.65 -15.25 -3.29
C ARG A 57 17.16 -15.35 -3.14
#